data_AF-A0A543FK61-F1
#
_entry.id   AF-A0A543FK61-F1
#
_cell.length_a   1.000
_cell.length_b   1.000
_cell.length_c   1.000
_cell.angle_alpha   90.00
_cell.angle_beta   90.00
_cell.angle_gamma   90.00
#
_symmetry.space_group_name_H-M   'P 1'
#
loop_
_entity.id
_entity.type
_entity.pdbx_description
1 polymer ?
#
loop_
_entity_poly.entity_id
_entity_poly.type
_entity_poly.pdbx_seq_one_letter_code
_entity_poly.pdbx_strand_id
1 'polypeptide(L)'
;MRRLRVGAAVAAAVLVVLALTGCTRGSGYGYGDRATQPEVSCDDVAASVVQRERTGDTAGEINDELQYLSDNCGDAYDIVAGYLSARATPAEFRLESCAEWDQRIRPEAIELLRQDQLCSDAAAPAGGATAAQPGSIPWDQAVNHTGSTQYVCGPLVNSGTDQDDVFLNLGRGYPDAGRFTIVLWDVGGIEPLSPGTTLCATGPVTLYEGVAEIELYDVGQVEVWE
;
A
#
# COMPACT_ATOMS: atom_id res chain seq x y z
N MET A 1 -7.49 -60.85 -5.70
CA MET A 1 -6.09 -61.31 -5.84
C MET A 1 -5.17 -60.09 -5.72
N ARG A 2 -4.25 -60.14 -4.75
CA ARG A 2 -3.20 -59.16 -4.44
C ARG A 2 -2.32 -58.82 -5.65
N ARG A 3 -1.91 -57.56 -5.78
CA ARG A 3 -0.49 -57.19 -6.05
C ARG A 3 -0.17 -55.85 -5.38
N LEU A 4 0.59 -55.91 -4.28
CA LEU A 4 1.38 -54.81 -3.74
C LEU A 4 2.52 -54.50 -4.71
N ARG A 5 2.93 -53.23 -4.82
CA ARG A 5 4.28 -52.84 -5.22
C ARG A 5 4.88 -51.94 -4.14
N VAL A 6 6.09 -52.31 -3.74
CA VAL A 6 6.95 -51.77 -2.70
C VAL A 6 8.13 -51.08 -3.39
N GLY A 7 8.66 -50.01 -2.78
CA GLY A 7 10.02 -49.50 -3.00
C GLY A 7 10.07 -48.25 -3.91
N ALA A 8 10.85 -47.21 -3.64
CA ALA A 8 11.98 -47.09 -2.72
C ALA A 8 12.14 -45.63 -2.24
N ALA A 9 12.55 -45.47 -0.99
CA ALA A 9 13.00 -44.21 -0.42
C ALA A 9 14.40 -43.89 -0.94
N VAL A 10 14.62 -42.65 -1.38
CA VAL A 10 15.95 -42.09 -1.65
C VAL A 10 16.20 -41.02 -0.60
N ALA A 11 17.06 -41.34 0.37
CA ALA A 11 17.56 -40.38 1.34
C ALA A 11 18.63 -39.52 0.67
N ALA A 12 18.39 -38.21 0.58
CA ALA A 12 19.41 -37.25 0.17
C ALA A 12 20.26 -36.86 1.38
N ALA A 13 21.54 -37.23 1.35
CA ALA A 13 22.53 -36.78 2.32
C ALA A 13 22.97 -35.36 1.97
N VAL A 14 22.69 -34.39 2.85
CA VAL A 14 23.21 -33.02 2.74
C VAL A 14 24.52 -32.95 3.53
N LEU A 15 25.63 -32.77 2.80
CA LEU A 15 26.95 -32.50 3.34
C LEU A 15 27.01 -31.04 3.81
N VAL A 16 27.08 -30.84 5.12
CA VAL A 16 27.37 -29.55 5.74
C VAL A 16 28.89 -29.35 5.77
N VAL A 17 29.40 -28.41 4.99
CA VAL A 17 30.81 -27.98 5.06
C VAL A 17 30.91 -26.82 6.04
N LEU A 18 31.39 -27.11 7.24
CA LEU A 18 31.79 -26.12 8.25
C LEU A 18 33.17 -25.57 7.89
N ALA A 19 33.23 -24.34 7.37
CA ALA A 19 34.48 -23.60 7.22
C ALA A 19 34.80 -22.87 8.53
N LEU A 20 35.57 -23.52 9.40
CA LEU A 20 36.25 -22.88 10.52
C LEU A 20 37.54 -22.23 10.01
N THR A 21 37.57 -20.90 9.98
CA THR A 21 38.81 -20.10 9.95
C THR A 21 38.73 -19.19 11.17
N GLY A 22 39.71 -19.05 12.06
CA GLY A 22 41.11 -19.45 12.09
C GLY A 22 41.82 -18.40 12.94
N CYS A 23 41.72 -18.48 14.27
CA CYS A 23 42.37 -17.51 15.17
C CYS A 23 43.89 -17.68 15.12
N THR A 24 44.62 -16.72 14.54
CA THR A 24 46.07 -16.60 14.70
C THR A 24 46.37 -15.42 15.63
N ARG A 25 46.88 -15.72 16.83
CA ARG A 25 47.49 -14.74 17.73
C ARG A 25 48.93 -14.52 17.28
N GLY A 26 49.20 -13.39 16.64
CA GLY A 26 50.54 -12.87 16.41
C GLY A 26 50.71 -11.53 17.10
N SER A 27 51.30 -11.51 18.30
CA SER A 27 51.68 -10.28 18.99
C SER A 27 53.09 -9.88 18.55
N GLY A 28 53.19 -9.05 17.52
CA GLY A 28 54.43 -8.40 17.08
C GLY A 28 54.21 -6.90 17.03
N TYR A 29 55.00 -6.15 17.82
CA TYR A 29 54.97 -4.69 17.86
C TYR A 29 55.37 -4.10 16.50
N GLY A 30 54.44 -3.39 15.86
CA GLY A 30 54.64 -2.69 14.59
C GLY A 30 53.74 -1.47 14.51
N TYR A 31 54.35 -0.31 14.33
CA TYR A 31 53.70 1.00 14.21
C TYR A 31 53.06 1.11 12.81
N GLY A 32 51.77 1.43 12.74
CA GLY A 32 51.07 1.79 11.49
C GLY A 32 50.11 0.72 10.97
N ASP A 33 48.85 0.82 11.37
CA ASP A 33 47.70 1.01 10.47
C ASP A 33 46.46 1.04 11.35
N ARG A 34 45.68 2.13 11.29
CA ARG A 34 44.31 2.11 11.82
C ARG A 34 43.55 1.19 10.89
N ALA A 35 43.42 -0.08 11.28
CA ALA A 35 42.40 -0.95 10.73
C ALA A 35 41.05 -0.27 11.00
N THR A 36 40.52 0.38 9.96
CA THR A 36 39.14 0.86 9.93
C THR A 36 38.29 -0.35 10.28
N GLN A 37 37.66 -0.33 11.46
CA GLN A 37 36.57 -1.26 11.72
C GLN A 37 35.56 -1.09 10.57
N PRO A 38 34.90 -2.15 10.07
CA PRO A 38 33.82 -1.94 9.12
C PRO A 38 32.79 -1.07 9.82
N GLU A 39 32.74 0.21 9.47
CA GLU A 39 31.66 1.09 9.88
C GLU A 39 30.37 0.45 9.35
N VAL A 40 29.44 0.17 10.26
CA VAL A 40 28.16 -0.43 9.90
C VAL A 40 27.45 0.53 8.94
N SER A 41 27.31 0.12 7.68
CA SER A 41 26.72 0.98 6.65
C SER A 41 25.22 1.14 6.88
N CYS A 42 24.72 2.36 6.72
CA CYS A 42 23.28 2.65 6.76
C CYS A 42 22.50 1.79 5.76
N ASP A 43 23.07 1.56 4.57
CA ASP A 43 22.43 0.76 3.52
C ASP A 43 22.33 -0.71 3.92
N ASP A 44 23.36 -1.25 4.58
CA ASP A 44 23.39 -2.64 5.04
C ASP A 44 22.35 -2.87 6.14
N VAL A 45 22.23 -1.91 7.08
CA VAL A 45 21.22 -1.98 8.14
C VAL A 45 19.81 -1.82 7.57
N ALA A 46 19.59 -0.89 6.64
CA ALA A 46 18.31 -0.72 5.97
C ALA A 46 17.89 -1.99 5.21
N ALA A 47 18.81 -2.61 4.47
CA ALA A 47 18.58 -3.87 3.79
C ALA A 47 18.28 -5.01 4.77
N SER A 48 18.96 -5.06 5.91
CA SER A 48 18.69 -6.03 7.00
C SER A 48 17.25 -5.90 7.51
N VAL A 49 16.81 -4.69 7.84
CA VAL A 49 15.44 -4.43 8.32
C VAL A 49 14.38 -4.87 7.31
N VAL A 50 14.55 -4.48 6.04
CA VAL A 50 13.63 -4.87 4.96
C VAL A 50 13.57 -6.40 4.81
N GLN A 51 14.70 -7.07 4.89
CA GLN A 51 14.76 -8.53 4.77
C GLN A 51 14.06 -9.22 5.95
N ARG A 52 14.28 -8.73 7.17
CA ARG A 52 13.62 -9.26 8.37
C ARG A 52 12.12 -9.15 8.29
N GLU A 53 11.60 -7.97 7.93
CA GLU A 53 10.18 -7.75 7.68
C GLU A 53 9.63 -8.70 6.61
N ARG A 54 10.34 -8.88 5.49
CA ARG A 54 9.95 -9.83 4.43
C ARG A 54 9.84 -11.26 4.93
N THR A 55 10.68 -11.65 5.88
CA THR A 55 10.67 -12.99 6.48
C THR A 55 9.78 -13.12 7.73
N GLY A 56 9.15 -12.02 8.18
CA GLY A 56 8.35 -11.99 9.41
C GLY A 56 9.17 -12.05 10.70
N ASP A 57 10.47 -11.77 10.65
CA ASP A 57 11.37 -11.72 11.80
C ASP A 57 11.38 -10.31 12.41
N THR A 58 10.23 -9.89 12.93
CA THR A 58 10.02 -8.53 13.46
C THR A 58 10.28 -8.42 14.96
N ALA A 59 11.00 -9.39 15.54
CA ALA A 59 11.37 -9.39 16.95
C ALA A 59 12.48 -8.37 17.26
N GLY A 60 12.95 -8.32 18.52
CA GLY A 60 13.80 -7.24 19.06
C GLY A 60 14.96 -6.76 18.20
N GLU A 61 15.57 -7.61 17.36
CA GLU A 61 16.66 -7.20 16.45
C GLU A 61 16.21 -6.13 15.43
N ILE A 62 14.97 -6.19 14.92
CA ILE A 62 14.46 -5.17 13.99
C ILE A 62 14.32 -3.81 14.67
N ASN A 63 13.98 -3.79 15.97
CA ASN A 63 13.82 -2.55 16.73
C ASN A 63 15.17 -1.86 16.97
N ASP A 64 16.22 -2.65 17.26
CA ASP A 64 17.57 -2.12 17.45
C ASP A 64 18.14 -1.57 16.14
N GLU A 65 17.90 -2.25 15.01
CA GLU A 65 18.29 -1.80 13.68
C GLU A 65 17.53 -0.52 13.25
N LEU A 66 16.21 -0.46 13.50
CA LEU A 66 15.41 0.75 13.26
C LEU A 66 15.86 1.93 14.13
N GLN A 67 16.19 1.68 15.40
CA GLN A 67 16.71 2.70 16.30
C GLN A 67 18.07 3.20 15.81
N TYR A 68 18.97 2.30 15.39
CA TYR A 68 20.26 2.67 14.81
C TYR A 68 20.09 3.56 13.57
N LEU A 69 19.17 3.20 12.66
CA LEU A 69 18.88 4.01 11.48
C LEU A 69 18.35 5.40 11.85
N SER A 70 17.42 5.47 12.81
CA SER A 70 16.87 6.75 13.29
C SER A 70 17.97 7.67 13.86
N ASP A 71 18.90 7.11 14.63
CA ASP A 71 19.94 7.89 15.31
C ASP A 71 21.10 8.30 14.39
N ASN A 72 21.39 7.51 13.35
CA ASN A 72 22.64 7.66 12.57
C ASN A 72 22.41 7.86 11.06
N CYS A 73 21.22 7.54 10.55
CA CYS A 73 20.97 7.34 9.11
C CYS A 73 19.59 7.88 8.67
N GLY A 74 19.32 9.17 8.86
CA GLY A 74 18.00 9.77 8.61
C GLY A 74 17.37 9.44 7.25
N ASP A 75 18.13 9.54 6.14
CA ASP A 75 17.62 9.18 4.81
C ASP A 75 17.23 7.70 4.70
N ALA A 76 18.08 6.80 5.21
CA ALA A 76 17.82 5.36 5.18
C ALA A 76 16.64 4.99 6.11
N TYR A 77 16.52 5.66 7.25
CA TYR A 77 15.39 5.52 8.16
C TYR A 77 14.08 5.92 7.48
N ASP A 78 14.03 7.08 6.82
CA ASP A 78 12.83 7.56 6.13
C ASP A 78 12.36 6.59 5.03
N ILE A 79 13.32 6.03 4.28
CA ILE A 79 13.04 5.03 3.24
C ILE A 79 12.44 3.77 3.87
N VAL A 80 13.09 3.21 4.89
CA VAL A 80 12.64 1.98 5.56
C VAL A 80 11.29 2.19 6.24
N ALA A 81 11.12 3.28 6.97
CA ALA A 81 9.86 3.61 7.66
C ALA A 81 8.70 3.78 6.68
N GLY A 82 8.94 4.46 5.54
CA GLY A 82 7.96 4.58 4.45
C GLY A 82 7.53 3.22 3.89
N TYR A 83 8.50 2.35 3.61
CA TYR A 83 8.22 0.98 3.13
C TYR A 83 7.45 0.14 4.16
N LEU A 84 7.88 0.12 5.42
CA LEU A 84 7.21 -0.64 6.49
C LEU A 84 5.77 -0.18 6.70
N SER A 85 5.54 1.14 6.70
CA SER A 85 4.20 1.71 6.87
C SER A 85 3.26 1.32 5.72
N ALA A 86 3.73 1.41 4.47
CA ALA A 86 2.94 1.03 3.31
C ALA A 86 2.65 -0.48 3.26
N ARG A 87 3.64 -1.32 3.61
CA ARG A 87 3.49 -2.78 3.69
C ARG A 87 2.50 -3.20 4.78
N ALA A 88 2.51 -2.53 5.94
CA ALA A 88 1.58 -2.78 7.03
C ALA A 88 0.14 -2.35 6.72
N THR A 89 -0.09 -1.59 5.65
CA THR A 89 -1.44 -1.19 5.22
C THR A 89 -2.22 -2.41 4.72
N PRO A 90 -3.44 -2.67 5.23
CA PRO A 90 -4.29 -3.77 4.75
C PRO A 90 -4.55 -3.68 3.24
N ALA A 91 -4.77 -4.81 2.59
CA ALA A 91 -4.88 -4.86 1.13
C ALA A 91 -6.03 -3.99 0.59
N GLU A 92 -7.12 -3.85 1.34
CA GLU A 92 -8.28 -3.03 1.00
C GLU A 92 -8.04 -1.51 1.05
N PHE A 93 -6.99 -1.06 1.74
CA PHE A 93 -6.63 0.36 1.87
C PHE A 93 -5.29 0.69 1.19
N ARG A 94 -4.64 -0.30 0.59
CA ARG A 94 -3.34 -0.13 -0.04
C ARG A 94 -3.51 0.51 -1.42
N LEU A 95 -2.73 1.56 -1.67
CA LEU A 95 -2.66 2.18 -2.99
C LEU A 95 -1.99 1.21 -3.95
N GLU A 96 -2.74 0.73 -4.95
CA GLU A 96 -2.27 -0.25 -5.93
C GLU A 96 -1.30 0.36 -6.93
N SER A 97 -1.38 1.68 -7.18
CA SER A 97 -0.48 2.39 -8.08
C SER A 97 0.76 2.88 -7.35
N CYS A 98 1.94 2.57 -7.88
CA CYS A 98 3.19 3.09 -7.35
C CYS A 98 3.29 4.63 -7.47
N ALA A 99 2.59 5.24 -8.43
CA ALA A 99 2.58 6.70 -8.61
C ALA A 99 1.85 7.44 -7.47
N GLU A 100 0.88 6.80 -6.81
CA GLU A 100 0.12 7.41 -5.71
C GLU A 100 0.91 7.47 -4.40
N TRP A 101 2.00 6.72 -4.32
CA TRP A 101 2.95 6.76 -3.22
C TRP A 101 3.99 7.89 -3.35
N ASP A 102 4.16 8.49 -4.54
CA ASP A 102 5.20 9.49 -4.84
C ASP A 102 5.13 10.74 -3.95
N GLN A 103 3.93 11.09 -3.49
CA GLN A 103 3.71 12.22 -2.59
C GLN A 103 3.70 11.84 -1.10
N ARG A 104 3.81 10.54 -0.78
CA ARG A 104 3.62 9.99 0.56
C ARG A 104 4.90 9.44 1.18
N ILE A 105 5.75 8.82 0.38
CA ILE A 105 7.00 8.17 0.84
C ILE A 105 8.14 8.43 -0.14
N ARG A 106 9.37 8.15 0.30
CA ARG A 106 10.58 8.31 -0.52
C ARG A 106 10.54 7.41 -1.77
N PRO A 107 11.02 7.85 -2.95
CA PRO A 107 11.03 7.05 -4.18
C PRO A 107 11.71 5.68 -4.03
N GLU A 108 12.75 5.58 -3.21
CA GLU A 108 13.45 4.34 -2.92
C GLU A 108 12.56 3.35 -2.14
N ALA A 109 11.65 3.84 -1.29
CA ALA A 109 10.66 3.02 -0.61
C ALA A 109 9.61 2.49 -1.59
N ILE A 110 9.21 3.32 -2.58
CA ILE A 110 8.31 2.90 -3.66
C ILE A 110 8.94 1.78 -4.49
N GLU A 111 10.25 1.85 -4.73
CA GLU A 111 10.98 0.77 -5.41
C GLU A 111 10.95 -0.54 -4.61
N LEU A 112 11.07 -0.49 -3.28
CA LEU A 112 10.89 -1.67 -2.44
C LEU A 112 9.47 -2.24 -2.52
N LEU A 113 8.43 -1.38 -2.56
CA LEU A 113 7.04 -1.81 -2.76
C LEU A 113 6.82 -2.45 -4.12
N ARG A 114 7.44 -1.89 -5.17
CA ARG A 114 7.40 -2.44 -6.53
C ARG A 114 8.05 -3.82 -6.60
N GLN A 115 9.21 -3.98 -5.97
CA GLN A 115 9.91 -5.28 -5.88
C GLN A 115 9.07 -6.34 -5.16
N ASP A 116 8.31 -5.93 -4.15
CA ASP A 116 7.46 -6.82 -3.36
C ASP A 116 6.06 -7.00 -3.94
N GLN A 117 5.79 -6.43 -5.12
CA GLN A 117 4.49 -6.49 -5.79
C GLN A 117 3.35 -5.92 -4.92
N LEU A 118 3.67 -4.97 -4.04
CA LEU A 118 2.71 -4.26 -3.17
C LEU A 118 2.11 -3.03 -3.86
N CYS A 119 2.71 -2.59 -4.97
CA CYS A 119 2.14 -1.64 -5.92
C CYS A 119 2.61 -2.01 -7.34
N SER A 120 2.01 -1.41 -8.37
CA SER A 120 2.45 -1.54 -9.76
C SER A 120 2.40 -0.22 -10.53
N ASP A 121 3.20 -0.11 -11.59
CA ASP A 121 3.12 0.99 -12.56
C ASP A 121 2.06 0.73 -13.65
N ALA A 122 1.40 -0.43 -13.58
CA ALA A 122 0.21 -0.64 -14.39
C ALA A 122 -0.84 0.38 -13.95
N ALA A 123 -1.58 0.94 -14.91
CA ALA A 123 -2.80 1.64 -14.58
C ALA A 123 -3.60 0.70 -13.67
N ALA A 124 -3.96 1.16 -12.46
CA ALA A 124 -4.80 0.40 -11.55
C ALA A 124 -5.95 -0.17 -12.39
N PRO A 125 -6.29 -1.47 -12.27
CA PRO A 125 -7.41 -2.02 -13.01
C PRO A 125 -8.58 -1.07 -12.74
N ALA A 126 -9.10 -0.43 -13.80
CA ALA A 126 -10.26 0.43 -13.69
C ALA A 126 -11.32 -0.42 -13.02
N GLY A 127 -11.56 -0.19 -11.72
CA GLY A 127 -12.42 -0.99 -10.88
C GLY A 127 -13.73 -1.13 -11.64
N GLY A 128 -14.05 -2.38 -11.99
CA GLY A 128 -14.91 -2.70 -13.13
C GLY A 128 -16.09 -1.76 -13.21
N ALA A 129 -16.16 -0.99 -14.30
CA ALA A 129 -17.33 -0.18 -14.61
C ALA A 129 -18.55 -1.12 -14.56
N THR A 130 -19.34 -1.02 -13.48
CA THR A 130 -20.68 -1.56 -13.48
C THR A 130 -21.44 -0.92 -14.63
N ALA A 131 -22.38 -1.67 -15.21
CA ALA A 131 -23.12 -1.26 -16.40
C ALA A 131 -23.55 0.21 -16.26
N ALA A 132 -22.98 1.08 -17.10
CA ALA A 132 -23.25 2.50 -17.05
C ALA A 132 -24.77 2.70 -17.20
N GLN A 133 -25.38 3.33 -16.19
CA GLN A 133 -26.77 3.75 -16.32
C GLN A 133 -26.91 4.62 -17.57
N PRO A 134 -27.99 4.50 -18.36
CA PRO A 134 -28.12 5.25 -19.59
C PRO A 134 -27.93 6.75 -19.37
N GLY A 135 -26.93 7.34 -20.02
CA GLY A 135 -26.60 8.76 -19.88
C GLY A 135 -25.70 9.11 -18.70
N SER A 136 -25.22 8.12 -17.93
CA SER A 136 -24.19 8.34 -16.91
C SER A 136 -22.79 8.27 -17.50
N ILE A 137 -21.86 8.99 -16.84
CA ILE A 137 -20.43 8.76 -16.98
C ILE A 137 -19.95 7.89 -15.82
N PRO A 138 -18.93 7.04 -16.04
CA PRO A 138 -18.33 6.28 -14.96
C PRO A 138 -17.56 7.21 -14.02
N TRP A 139 -17.51 6.83 -12.74
CA TRP A 139 -16.85 7.57 -11.66
C TRP A 139 -15.38 7.93 -11.98
N ASP A 140 -14.65 7.05 -12.66
CA ASP A 140 -13.23 7.23 -13.01
C ASP A 140 -12.99 8.26 -14.13
N GLN A 141 -14.06 8.67 -14.83
CA GLN A 141 -14.02 9.74 -15.83
C GLN A 141 -14.45 11.09 -15.27
N ALA A 142 -15.09 11.15 -14.09
CA ALA A 142 -15.69 12.37 -13.56
C ALA A 142 -14.70 13.54 -13.47
N VAL A 143 -13.45 13.28 -13.08
CA VAL A 143 -12.38 14.28 -12.98
C VAL A 143 -12.19 15.09 -14.28
N ASN A 144 -12.37 14.44 -15.44
CA ASN A 144 -12.24 15.06 -16.76
C ASN A 144 -13.42 16.00 -17.11
N HIS A 145 -14.47 16.00 -16.30
CA HIS A 145 -15.68 16.80 -16.47
C HIS A 145 -15.85 17.89 -15.39
N THR A 146 -14.78 18.20 -14.66
CA THR A 146 -14.76 19.28 -13.64
C THR A 146 -15.34 20.58 -14.19
N GLY A 147 -16.22 21.22 -13.40
CA GLY A 147 -16.90 22.47 -13.77
C GLY A 147 -18.17 22.28 -14.60
N SER A 148 -18.60 21.04 -14.83
CA SER A 148 -19.86 20.73 -15.50
C SER A 148 -20.76 19.82 -14.66
N THR A 149 -22.07 19.90 -14.89
CA THR A 149 -23.04 18.99 -14.28
C THR A 149 -23.03 17.66 -15.01
N GLN A 150 -22.80 16.57 -14.26
CA GLN A 150 -22.76 15.21 -14.80
C GLN A 150 -23.65 14.30 -13.98
N TYR A 151 -24.11 13.23 -14.61
CA TYR A 151 -24.70 12.07 -13.93
C TYR A 151 -23.59 11.03 -13.80
N VAL A 152 -23.10 10.81 -12.59
CA VAL A 152 -21.92 9.97 -12.32
C VAL A 152 -22.36 8.72 -11.58
N CYS A 153 -21.89 7.55 -12.03
CA CYS A 153 -22.17 6.27 -11.39
C CYS A 153 -20.90 5.49 -11.05
N GLY A 154 -20.92 4.74 -9.95
CA GLY A 154 -19.83 3.84 -9.59
C GLY A 154 -20.15 2.93 -8.40
N PRO A 155 -19.34 1.88 -8.19
CA PRO A 155 -19.51 0.98 -7.05
C PRO A 155 -19.03 1.65 -5.76
N LEU A 156 -19.83 1.61 -4.71
CA LEU A 156 -19.45 2.06 -3.37
C LEU A 156 -18.31 1.18 -2.82
N VAL A 157 -17.22 1.78 -2.37
CA VAL A 157 -16.12 1.06 -1.69
C VAL A 157 -16.23 1.21 -0.19
N ASN A 158 -16.31 2.45 0.30
CA ASN A 158 -16.56 2.74 1.70
C ASN A 158 -17.36 4.03 1.87
N SER A 159 -17.99 4.15 3.04
CA SER A 159 -18.59 5.40 3.51
C SER A 159 -17.85 5.92 4.74
N GLY A 160 -17.89 7.23 4.94
CA GLY A 160 -17.44 7.91 6.14
C GLY A 160 -18.47 8.94 6.58
N THR A 161 -18.38 9.35 7.84
CA THR A 161 -19.24 10.39 8.42
C THR A 161 -18.37 11.33 9.24
N ASP A 162 -18.57 12.63 9.09
CA ASP A 162 -18.01 13.65 9.98
C ASP A 162 -19.14 14.56 10.43
N GLN A 163 -19.35 14.69 11.75
CA GLN A 163 -20.50 15.40 12.32
C GLN A 163 -21.85 14.96 11.70
N ASP A 164 -22.45 15.81 10.88
CA ASP A 164 -23.71 15.60 10.15
C ASP A 164 -23.54 15.38 8.65
N ASP A 165 -22.30 15.19 8.19
CA ASP A 165 -21.96 14.96 6.79
C ASP A 165 -21.65 13.50 6.51
N VAL A 166 -21.95 13.07 5.29
CA VAL A 166 -21.68 11.71 4.81
C VAL A 166 -20.85 11.75 3.53
N PHE A 167 -19.81 10.93 3.50
CA PHE A 167 -18.90 10.77 2.37
C PHE A 167 -19.07 9.37 1.80
N LEU A 168 -19.43 9.26 0.51
CA LEU A 168 -19.57 7.99 -0.19
C LEU A 168 -18.48 7.90 -1.26
N ASN A 169 -17.49 7.03 -1.06
CA ASN A 169 -16.36 6.91 -1.97
C ASN A 169 -16.63 5.78 -2.98
N LEU A 170 -16.62 6.15 -4.27
CA LEU A 170 -16.89 5.27 -5.38
C LEU A 170 -15.59 4.84 -6.07
N GLY A 171 -15.56 3.57 -6.47
CA GLY A 171 -14.46 2.97 -7.23
C GLY A 171 -13.21 2.67 -6.41
N ARG A 172 -12.78 3.62 -5.57
CA ARG A 172 -11.65 3.51 -4.65
C ARG A 172 -12.00 4.10 -3.29
N GLY A 173 -11.46 3.53 -2.22
CA GLY A 173 -11.73 3.99 -0.85
C GLY A 173 -10.88 5.19 -0.44
N TYR A 174 -11.34 5.96 0.54
CA TYR A 174 -10.47 6.94 1.22
C TYR A 174 -9.26 6.23 1.87
N PRO A 175 -8.01 6.78 1.80
CA PRO A 175 -7.62 8.12 1.32
C PRO A 175 -7.08 8.16 -0.13
N ASP A 176 -7.45 7.21 -0.99
CA ASP A 176 -7.01 7.18 -2.39
C ASP A 176 -7.49 8.45 -3.15
N ALA A 177 -6.58 9.15 -3.82
CA ALA A 177 -6.89 10.41 -4.50
C ALA A 177 -7.56 10.20 -5.87
N GLY A 178 -7.43 9.01 -6.45
CA GLY A 178 -8.10 8.62 -7.68
C GLY A 178 -9.56 8.22 -7.48
N ARG A 179 -10.10 8.26 -6.24
CA ARG A 179 -11.52 8.00 -5.97
C ARG A 179 -12.43 9.11 -6.54
N PHE A 180 -13.72 8.80 -6.61
CA PHE A 180 -14.77 9.81 -6.73
C PHE A 180 -15.60 9.85 -5.45
N THR A 181 -15.94 11.02 -4.93
CA THR A 181 -16.71 11.15 -3.68
C THR A 181 -18.06 11.81 -3.92
N ILE A 182 -19.15 11.20 -3.44
CA ILE A 182 -20.41 11.91 -3.24
C ILE A 182 -20.40 12.42 -1.80
N VAL A 183 -20.47 13.74 -1.63
CA VAL A 183 -20.56 14.40 -0.32
C VAL A 183 -22.00 14.80 -0.07
N LEU A 184 -22.55 14.36 1.05
CA LEU A 184 -23.89 14.73 1.50
C LEU A 184 -23.74 15.62 2.74
N TRP A 185 -24.01 16.91 2.56
CA TRP A 185 -23.92 17.92 3.61
C TRP A 185 -25.19 17.98 4.46
N ASP A 186 -25.04 18.12 5.78
CA ASP A 186 -26.12 18.39 6.73
C ASP A 186 -27.25 17.31 6.72
N VAL A 187 -26.94 16.06 6.37
CA VAL A 187 -27.94 14.97 6.28
C VAL A 187 -28.05 14.15 7.58
N GLY A 188 -27.12 14.32 8.52
CA GLY A 188 -27.05 13.63 9.81
C GLY A 188 -26.58 12.18 9.73
N GLY A 189 -26.90 11.46 8.65
CA GLY A 189 -26.46 10.09 8.40
C GLY A 189 -27.32 9.38 7.35
N ILE A 190 -26.88 8.20 6.94
CA ILE A 190 -27.63 7.31 6.04
C ILE A 190 -27.69 5.89 6.58
N GLU A 191 -28.61 5.09 6.06
CA GLU A 191 -28.60 3.65 6.29
C GLU A 191 -27.32 3.02 5.70
N PRO A 192 -26.70 2.02 6.38
CA PRO A 192 -25.51 1.37 5.85
C PRO A 192 -25.78 0.69 4.50
N LEU A 193 -24.94 1.00 3.52
CA LEU A 193 -24.95 0.40 2.19
C LEU A 193 -23.86 -0.66 2.08
N SER A 194 -24.11 -1.72 1.31
CA SER A 194 -23.13 -2.79 1.11
C SER A 194 -22.00 -2.31 0.18
N PRO A 195 -20.73 -2.66 0.45
CA PRO A 195 -19.67 -2.46 -0.53
C PRO A 195 -20.00 -3.15 -1.86
N GLY A 196 -19.71 -2.49 -2.98
CA GLY A 196 -20.03 -2.92 -4.33
C GLY A 196 -21.39 -2.45 -4.85
N THR A 197 -22.29 -1.94 -3.99
CA THR A 197 -23.55 -1.34 -4.42
C THR A 197 -23.30 -0.20 -5.40
N THR A 198 -24.00 -0.17 -6.54
CA THR A 198 -23.82 0.91 -7.51
C THR A 198 -24.61 2.13 -7.05
N LEU A 199 -23.91 3.25 -6.90
CA LEU A 199 -24.52 4.53 -6.58
C LEU A 199 -24.40 5.45 -7.77
N CYS A 200 -25.44 6.25 -8.00
CA CYS A 200 -25.44 7.30 -9.00
C CYS A 200 -25.92 8.63 -8.41
N ALA A 201 -25.29 9.72 -8.84
CA ALA A 201 -25.67 11.07 -8.42
C ALA A 201 -25.56 12.03 -9.61
N THR A 202 -26.44 13.03 -9.64
CA THR A 202 -26.36 14.14 -10.60
C THR A 202 -26.01 15.42 -9.89
N GLY A 203 -24.96 16.09 -10.35
CA GLY A 203 -24.50 17.34 -9.74
C GLY A 203 -23.32 17.95 -10.48
N PRO A 204 -22.92 19.18 -10.12
CA PRO A 204 -21.68 19.77 -10.60
C PRO A 204 -20.50 18.93 -10.11
N VAL A 205 -19.62 18.52 -11.02
CA VAL A 205 -18.36 17.88 -10.63
C VAL A 205 -17.35 18.96 -10.24
N THR A 206 -16.90 18.92 -8.99
CA THR A 206 -15.89 19.80 -8.41
C THR A 206 -14.63 19.02 -8.03
N LEU A 207 -13.56 19.74 -7.66
CA LEU A 207 -12.35 19.15 -7.10
C LEU A 207 -12.15 19.66 -5.68
N TYR A 208 -12.02 18.76 -4.72
CA TYR A 208 -11.54 19.05 -3.38
C TYR A 208 -10.20 18.34 -3.17
N GLU A 209 -9.14 19.12 -2.95
CA GLU A 209 -7.76 18.60 -2.79
C GLU A 209 -7.32 17.64 -3.93
N GLY A 210 -7.84 17.86 -5.14
CA GLY A 210 -7.54 17.05 -6.33
C GLY A 210 -8.43 15.82 -6.52
N VAL A 211 -9.34 15.53 -5.59
CA VAL A 211 -10.34 14.45 -5.69
C VAL A 211 -11.60 14.99 -6.36
N ALA A 212 -12.13 14.26 -7.35
CA ALA A 212 -13.39 14.61 -7.99
C ALA A 212 -14.59 14.27 -7.11
N GLU A 213 -15.54 15.19 -7.01
CA GLU A 213 -16.69 15.01 -6.15
C GLU A 213 -17.97 15.65 -6.70
N ILE A 214 -19.11 15.23 -6.15
CA ILE A 214 -20.40 15.90 -6.25
C ILE A 214 -20.90 16.15 -4.83
N GLU A 215 -21.25 17.41 -4.54
CA GLU A 215 -21.85 17.82 -3.28
C GLU A 215 -23.38 17.90 -3.40
N LEU A 216 -24.08 17.34 -2.42
CA LEU A 216 -25.54 17.28 -2.33
C LEU A 216 -25.99 17.61 -0.91
N TYR A 217 -27.26 17.99 -0.76
CA TYR A 217 -27.88 18.35 0.53
C TYR A 217 -29.12 17.52 0.84
N ASP A 218 -29.42 16.52 0.00
CA ASP A 218 -30.55 15.61 0.16
C ASP A 218 -30.15 14.20 -0.26
N VAL A 219 -30.29 13.25 0.67
CA VAL A 219 -30.03 11.83 0.45
C VAL A 219 -30.87 11.28 -0.71
N GLY A 220 -32.08 11.82 -0.93
CA GLY A 220 -32.95 11.44 -2.04
C GLY A 220 -32.39 11.73 -3.44
N GLN A 221 -31.30 12.49 -3.54
CA GLN A 221 -30.59 12.75 -4.79
C GLN A 221 -29.54 11.68 -5.15
N VAL A 222 -29.29 10.73 -4.24
CA VAL A 222 -28.44 9.58 -4.50
C VAL A 222 -29.31 8.39 -4.88
N GLU A 223 -29.09 7.86 -6.07
CA GLU A 223 -29.77 6.67 -6.56
C GLU A 223 -28.97 5.42 -6.19
N VAL A 224 -29.65 4.42 -5.65
CA VAL A 224 -29.09 3.12 -5.30
C VAL A 224 -29.54 2.08 -6.33
N TRP A 225 -28.57 1.43 -6.98
CA TRP A 225 -28.79 0.41 -8.00
C TRP A 225 -28.21 -0.93 -7.54
N GLU A 226 -29.05 -1.96 -7.56
CA GLU A 226 -28.73 -3.36 -7.20
C GLU A 226 -28.59 -4.27 -8.43
#